data_AF-A0A7J9N3Z5-F1
#
_entry.id   AF-A0A7J9N3Z5-F1
#
_cell.length_a   1.000
_cell.length_b   1.000
_cell.length_c   1.000
_cell.angle_alpha   90.00
_cell.angle_beta   90.00
_cell.angle_gamma   90.00
#
_symmetry.space_group_name_H-M   'P 1'
#
loop_
_entity.id
_entity.type
_entity.pdbx_description
1 polymer ?
#
loop_
_entity_poly.entity_id
_entity_poly.type
_entity_poly.pdbx_seq_one_letter_code
_entity_poly.pdbx_strand_id
1 'polypeptide(L)' 'YLSRTALKILPSSIENLIGLEYLILKTCENFIYLPDNFYKLKSLNIFDLEGCSRFSQKSWTPWRCLVILI' A
#
# COMPACT_ATOMS: atom_id res chain seq x y z
N TYR A 1 -0.87 -3.29 10.34
CA TYR A 1 -1.49 -1.99 10.65
C TYR A 1 -0.40 -0.99 10.99
N LEU A 2 -0.36 0.16 10.31
CA LEU A 2 0.59 1.24 10.55
C LEU A 2 -0.22 2.53 10.69
N SER A 3 0.12 3.39 11.65
CA SER A 3 -0.58 4.66 11.82
C SER A 3 0.33 5.79 12.26
N ARG A 4 0.12 7.01 11.74
CA ARG A 4 0.89 8.22 12.08
C ARG A 4 2.41 8.00 11.98
N THR A 5 2.84 7.24 10.97
CA THR A 5 4.26 6.96 10.75
C THR A 5 4.88 8.00 9.84
N ALA A 6 6.18 8.28 10.04
CA ALA A 6 6.96 9.16 9.15
C ALA A 6 7.44 8.45 7.87
N LEU A 7 6.88 7.28 7.58
CA LEU A 7 7.31 6.39 6.51
C LEU A 7 6.91 6.97 5.15
N LYS A 8 7.90 7.16 4.27
CA LYS A 8 7.70 7.71 2.92
C LYS A 8 7.34 6.64 1.88
N ILE A 9 7.91 5.44 2.05
CA ILE A 9 7.74 4.27 1.21
C ILE A 9 7.71 3.03 2.10
N LEU A 10 6.89 2.03 1.76
CA LEU A 10 6.97 0.72 2.42
C LEU A 10 8.34 0.09 2.12
N PRO A 11 8.94 -0.59 3.11
CA PRO A 11 10.18 -1.30 2.89
C PRO A 11 9.98 -2.39 1.85
N SER A 12 11.00 -2.66 1.03
CA SER A 12 10.96 -3.74 0.03
C SER A 12 10.64 -5.09 0.66
N SER A 13 11.04 -5.33 1.91
CA SER A 13 10.74 -6.54 2.67
C SER A 13 9.25 -6.86 2.82
N ILE A 14 8.35 -5.88 2.63
CA ILE A 14 6.90 -6.12 2.57
C ILE A 14 6.57 -7.18 1.51
N GLU A 15 7.34 -7.24 0.42
CA GLU A 15 7.14 -8.16 -0.70
C GLU A 15 7.25 -9.65 -0.31
N ASN A 16 7.93 -9.95 0.80
CA ASN A 16 8.09 -11.31 1.32
C ASN A 16 6.86 -11.78 2.10
N LEU A 17 5.94 -10.87 2.42
CA LEU A 17 4.69 -11.17 3.12
C LEU A 17 3.62 -11.65 2.13
N ILE A 18 3.91 -12.75 1.43
CA ILE A 18 3.05 -13.29 0.36
C ILE A 18 1.63 -13.62 0.82
N GLY A 19 1.45 -13.96 2.10
CA GLY A 19 0.16 -14.24 2.76
C GLY A 19 -0.45 -13.03 3.48
N LEU A 20 0.04 -11.81 3.23
CA LEU A 20 -0.52 -10.61 3.84
C LEU A 20 -1.89 -10.31 3.24
N GLU A 21 -2.93 -10.45 4.04
CA GLU A 21 -4.32 -10.19 3.59
C GLU A 21 -4.78 -8.75 3.84
N TYR A 22 -4.22 -8.09 4.86
CA TYR A 22 -4.66 -6.77 5.30
C TYR A 22 -3.47 -5.84 5.48
N LEU A 23 -3.46 -4.73 4.73
CA LEU A 23 -2.48 -3.66 4.87
C LEU A 23 -3.20 -2.33 5.06
N ILE A 24 -3.18 -1.84 6.29
CA ILE A 24 -3.86 -0.61 6.69
C ILE A 24 -2.81 0.41 7.11
N LEU A 25 -2.79 1.57 6.45
CA LEU A 25 -2.00 2.74 6.80
C LEU A 25 -2.94 3.90 7.11
N LYS A 26 -2.99 4.34 8.38
CA LYS A 26 -3.85 5.44 8.81
C LYS A 26 -3.07 6.71 9.16
N THR A 27 -3.48 7.84 8.62
CA THR A 27 -2.91 9.15 8.94
C THR A 27 -1.38 9.19 8.71
N CYS A 28 -0.88 8.47 7.70
CA CYS A 28 0.54 8.49 7.34
C CYS A 28 0.77 9.60 6.31
N GLU A 29 0.79 10.85 6.79
CA GLU A 29 0.85 12.05 5.94
C GLU A 29 2.12 12.11 5.09
N ASN A 30 3.21 11.49 5.52
CA ASN A 30 4.48 11.47 4.78
C ASN A 30 4.58 10.33 3.76
N PHE A 31 3.58 9.46 3.66
CA PHE A 31 3.59 8.31 2.75
C PHE A 31 3.30 8.76 1.32
N ILE A 32 4.21 8.46 0.38
CA ILE A 32 4.17 9.00 -0.99
C ILE A 32 4.00 7.90 -2.03
N TYR A 33 4.69 6.76 -1.90
CA TYR A 33 4.71 5.71 -2.91
C TYR A 33 4.78 4.29 -2.32
N LEU A 34 4.30 3.33 -3.11
CA LEU A 34 4.50 1.89 -2.87
C LEU A 34 5.82 1.44 -3.51
N PRO A 35 6.47 0.39 -2.96
CA PRO A 35 7.63 -0.23 -3.61
C PRO A 35 7.21 -0.90 -4.92
N ASP A 36 8.11 -0.94 -5.91
CA ASP A 36 7.82 -1.51 -7.24
C ASP A 36 7.33 -2.97 -7.16
N ASN A 37 7.82 -3.72 -6.17
CA ASN A 37 7.47 -5.12 -5.97
C ASN A 37 6.18 -5.35 -5.15
N PHE A 38 5.37 -4.31 -4.94
CA PHE A 38 4.12 -4.42 -4.19
C PHE A 38 3.12 -5.40 -4.83
N TYR A 39 3.19 -5.64 -6.15
CA TYR A 39 2.40 -6.65 -6.86
C TYR A 39 2.65 -8.10 -6.39
N LYS A 40 3.72 -8.37 -5.63
CA LYS A 40 3.99 -9.70 -5.07
C LYS A 40 3.06 -10.07 -3.91
N LEU A 41 2.34 -9.10 -3.34
CA LEU A 41 1.34 -9.29 -2.29
C LEU A 41 0.04 -9.86 -2.87
N LYS A 42 0.09 -11.10 -3.36
CA LYS A 42 -1.03 -11.75 -4.06
C LYS A 42 -2.24 -12.04 -3.18
N SER A 43 -2.04 -12.23 -1.88
CA SER A 43 -3.12 -12.49 -0.93
C SER A 43 -3.76 -11.23 -0.37
N LEU A 44 -3.31 -10.03 -0.80
CA LEU A 44 -3.79 -8.78 -0.22
C LEU A 44 -5.22 -8.48 -0.66
N ASN A 45 -6.15 -8.59 0.29
CA ASN A 45 -7.57 -8.38 0.10
C ASN A 45 -7.98 -6.95 0.48
N ILE A 46 -7.37 -6.39 1.52
CA ILE A 46 -7.68 -5.05 2.00
C ILE A 46 -6.43 -4.19 2.01
N PHE A 47 -6.51 -3.07 1.31
CA PHE A 47 -5.50 -2.02 1.33
C PHE A 47 -6.17 -0.67 1.65
N ASP A 48 -5.90 -0.14 2.84
CA ASP A 48 -6.49 1.10 3.33
C ASP A 48 -5.39 2.15 3.56
N LEU A 49 -5.62 3.36 3.06
CA LEU A 49 -4.73 4.51 3.12
C LEU A 49 -5.41 5.75 3.72
N GLU A 50 -6.46 5.58 4.52
CA GLU A 50 -7.20 6.65 5.16
C GLU A 50 -6.25 7.69 5.81
N GLY A 51 -6.40 8.96 5.44
CA GLY A 51 -5.56 10.05 5.98
C GLY A 51 -4.10 10.07 5.50
N CYS A 52 -3.70 9.25 4.51
CA CYS A 52 -2.40 9.35 3.84
C CYS A 52 -2.44 10.41 2.72
N SER A 53 -2.46 11.69 3.10
CA SER A 53 -2.75 12.82 2.21
C SER A 53 -1.74 13.06 1.07
N ARG A 54 -0.49 12.61 1.21
CA ARG A 54 0.58 12.81 0.21
C ARG A 54 0.77 11.61 -0.73
N PHE A 55 -0.05 10.57 -0.60
CA PHE A 55 0.08 9.37 -1.41
C PHE A 55 -0.34 9.62 -2.87
N SER A 56 0.51 9.28 -3.83
CA SER A 56 0.26 9.54 -5.25
C SER A 56 -0.40 8.36 -5.96
N GLN A 57 -1.46 8.64 -6.74
CA GLN A 57 -2.17 7.64 -7.54
C GLN A 57 -1.30 6.97 -8.62
N LYS A 58 -0.15 7.57 -8.98
CA LYS A 58 0.80 6.95 -9.92
C LYS A 58 1.35 5.60 -9.41
N SER A 59 1.32 5.35 -8.10
CA SER A 59 1.69 4.07 -7.51
C SER A 59 0.66 2.94 -7.76
N TRP A 60 -0.55 3.25 -8.24
CA TRP A 60 -1.60 2.25 -8.52
C TRP A 60 -1.54 1.70 -9.94
N THR A 61 -0.62 2.17 -10.80
CA THR A 61 -0.58 1.77 -12.21
C THR A 61 -0.47 0.26 -12.45
N PRO A 62 0.16 -0.57 -11.59
CA PRO A 62 0.11 -2.03 -11.74
C PRO A 62 -1.21 -2.65 -11.26
N TRP A 63 -2.01 -1.93 -10.47
CA TRP A 63 -3.23 -2.40 -9.79
C TRP A 63 -4.52 -1.90 -10.43
N ARG A 64 -4.46 -0.91 -11.33
CA ARG A 64 -5.65 -0.35 -12.02
C ARG A 64 -6.49 -1.37 -12.79
N CYS A 65 -5.97 -2.56 -13.09
CA CYS A 65 -6.75 -3.65 -13.69
C CYS A 65 -7.52 -4.50 -12.66
N LEU A 66 -7.20 -4.40 -11.35
CA LEU A 66 -7.77 -5.24 -10.29
C LEU A 66 -8.81 -4.52 -9.41
N VAL A 67 -8.89 -3.18 -9.44
CA VAL A 67 -9.77 -2.40 -8.56
C VAL A 67 -11.18 -2.12 -9.13
N ILE A 68 -11.62 -2.81 -10.21
CA ILE A 68 -12.99 -2.65 -10.77
C ILE A 68 -14.00 -3.63 -10.12
N LEU A 69 -13.68 -4.29 -9.00
CA LEU A 69 -14.60 -5.21 -8.35
C LEU A 69 -14.73 -4.98 -6.84
N ILE A 70 -15.02 -3.74 -6.41
CA ILE A 70 -15.86 -3.44 -5.23
C ILE A 70 -16.56 -2.09 -5.47
#